data_AF-A0A1S2PKV7-F1
#
_entry.id   AF-A0A1S2PKV7-F1
#
_cell.length_a   1.000
_cell.length_b   1.000
_cell.length_c   1.000
_cell.angle_alpha   90.00
_cell.angle_beta   90.00
_cell.angle_gamma   90.00
#
_symmetry.space_group_name_H-M   'P 1'
#
loop_
_entity.id
_entity.type
_entity.pdbx_description
1 polymer ?
#
loop_
_entity_poly.entity_id
_entity_poly.type
_entity_poly.pdbx_seq_one_letter_code
_entity_poly.pdbx_strand_id
1 'polypeptide(L)'
;MRTPAVRDAQWVTESDFTDADWAEFHRLMTELVTTCKEVVEQHAPDGVWAPSSSGIFDQFGESMLVIADISRSLNKARGGMRRISGRARERLYDRAATYRNPYRSLD
;
A
#
# COMPACT_ATOMS: atom_id res chain seq x y z
N MET A 1 -15.03 -16.07 38.20
CA MET A 1 -14.99 -15.19 37.02
C MET A 1 -13.93 -15.75 36.08
N ARG A 2 -14.31 -16.49 35.03
CA ARG A 2 -13.34 -17.03 34.06
C ARG A 2 -12.92 -15.88 33.15
N THR A 3 -11.66 -15.48 33.25
CA THR A 3 -11.01 -14.62 32.25
C THR A 3 -11.13 -15.34 30.91
N PRO A 4 -11.65 -14.71 29.84
CA PRO A 4 -11.55 -15.30 28.52
C PRO A 4 -10.06 -15.45 28.25
N ALA A 5 -9.60 -16.67 28.01
CA ALA A 5 -8.27 -16.89 27.48
C ALA A 5 -8.14 -15.97 26.26
N VAL A 6 -7.12 -15.11 26.27
CA VAL A 6 -6.69 -14.39 25.08
C VAL A 6 -6.53 -15.47 24.02
N ARG A 7 -7.50 -15.59 23.10
CA ARG A 7 -7.31 -16.38 21.89
C ARG A 7 -5.99 -15.88 21.35
N ASP A 8 -5.00 -16.77 21.20
CA ASP A 8 -3.73 -16.45 20.57
C ASP A 8 -4.05 -15.54 19.38
N ALA A 9 -3.70 -14.27 19.52
CA ALA A 9 -3.93 -13.31 18.46
C ALA A 9 -2.97 -13.73 17.37
N GLN A 10 -3.43 -14.62 16.49
CA GLN A 10 -2.61 -15.08 15.39
C GLN A 10 -2.27 -13.83 14.58
N TRP A 11 -1.00 -13.48 14.60
CA TRP A 11 -0.47 -12.41 13.79
C TRP A 11 -0.33 -12.90 12.36
N VAL A 12 -0.55 -12.02 11.40
CA VAL A 12 -0.22 -12.30 10.00
C VAL A 12 1.29 -12.56 9.92
N THR A 13 1.65 -13.66 9.28
CA THR A 13 3.03 -14.07 9.01
C THR A 13 3.34 -13.96 7.52
N GLU A 14 4.60 -14.10 7.15
CA GLU A 14 5.00 -14.13 5.74
C GLU A 14 4.28 -15.22 4.93
N SER A 15 4.02 -16.37 5.55
CA SER A 15 3.30 -17.49 4.93
C SER A 15 1.85 -17.19 4.54
N ASP A 16 1.28 -16.10 5.04
CA ASP A 16 -0.08 -15.65 4.71
C ASP A 16 -0.13 -14.80 3.43
N PHE A 17 1.02 -14.37 2.92
CA PHE A 17 1.17 -13.65 1.66
C PHE A 17 1.51 -14.63 0.54
N THR A 18 0.98 -14.36 -0.65
CA THR A 18 1.33 -15.11 -1.86
C THR A 18 2.34 -14.36 -2.71
N ASP A 19 2.97 -15.04 -3.66
CA ASP A 19 3.82 -14.40 -4.67
C ASP A 19 3.09 -13.28 -5.44
N ALA A 20 1.78 -13.45 -5.66
CA ALA A 20 0.95 -12.43 -6.28
C ALA A 20 0.79 -11.18 -5.39
N ASP A 21 0.72 -11.33 -4.06
CA ASP A 21 0.69 -10.21 -3.13
C ASP A 21 2.02 -9.44 -3.14
N TRP A 22 3.14 -10.19 -3.17
CA TRP A 22 4.48 -9.59 -3.26
C TRP A 22 4.72 -8.90 -4.60
N ALA A 23 4.28 -9.50 -5.71
CA ALA A 23 4.34 -8.88 -7.03
C ALA A 23 3.51 -7.59 -7.08
N GLU A 24 2.29 -7.59 -6.50
CA GLU A 24 1.47 -6.38 -6.41
C GLU A 24 2.15 -5.30 -5.55
N PHE A 25 2.73 -5.68 -4.40
CA PHE A 25 3.49 -4.76 -3.55
C PHE A 25 4.65 -4.11 -4.30
N HIS A 26 5.50 -4.90 -4.96
CA HIS A 26 6.62 -4.39 -5.75
C HIS A 26 6.13 -3.46 -6.86
N ARG A 27 5.08 -3.84 -7.60
CA ARG A 27 4.50 -2.98 -8.63
C ARG A 27 4.03 -1.64 -8.07
N LEU A 28 3.34 -1.63 -6.93
CA LEU A 28 2.87 -0.39 -6.29
C LEU A 28 4.03 0.51 -5.84
N MET A 29 5.10 -0.09 -5.30
CA MET A 29 6.30 0.64 -4.91
C MET A 29 7.04 1.20 -6.13
N THR A 30 7.18 0.41 -7.19
CA THR A 30 7.75 0.87 -8.46
C THR A 30 6.96 2.03 -9.03
N GLU A 31 5.63 1.94 -9.10
CA GLU A 31 4.78 3.03 -9.57
C GLU A 31 4.97 4.32 -8.75
N LEU A 32 5.02 4.21 -7.42
CA LEU A 32 5.24 5.38 -6.55
C LEU A 32 6.60 6.02 -6.80
N VAL A 33 7.67 5.22 -6.86
CA VAL A 33 9.03 5.73 -7.09
C VAL A 33 9.16 6.33 -8.49
N THR A 34 8.54 5.73 -9.51
CA THR A 34 8.50 6.28 -10.87
C THR A 34 7.81 7.64 -10.88
N THR A 35 6.64 7.79 -10.24
CA THR A 35 5.99 9.11 -10.14
C THR A 35 6.90 10.14 -9.48
N CYS A 36 7.55 9.80 -8.37
CA CYS A 36 8.48 10.73 -7.72
C CYS A 36 9.65 11.10 -8.62
N LYS A 37 10.19 10.14 -9.38
CA LYS A 37 11.26 10.37 -10.34
C LYS A 37 10.82 11.31 -11.46
N GLU A 38 9.66 11.07 -12.05
CA GLU A 38 9.09 11.94 -13.11
C GLU A 38 8.89 13.38 -12.61
N VAL A 39 8.40 13.55 -11.37
CA VAL A 39 8.26 14.88 -10.75
C VAL A 39 9.62 15.57 -10.63
N VAL A 40 10.66 14.86 -10.20
CA VAL A 40 12.01 15.43 -10.10
C VAL A 40 12.55 15.79 -11.48
N GLU A 41 12.41 14.91 -12.47
CA GLU A 41 12.86 15.18 -13.85
C GLU A 41 12.17 16.41 -14.46
N GLN A 42 10.90 16.65 -14.13
CA GLN A 42 10.13 17.76 -14.68
C GLN A 42 10.35 19.08 -13.93
N HIS A 43 10.39 19.05 -12.61
CA HIS A 43 10.34 20.28 -11.79
C HIS A 43 11.62 20.56 -11.00
N ALA A 44 12.57 19.62 -10.96
CA ALA A 44 13.85 19.79 -10.28
C ALA A 44 15.00 19.00 -10.94
N PRO A 45 15.25 19.15 -12.27
CA PRO A 45 16.23 18.34 -13.00
C PRO A 45 17.66 18.47 -12.45
N ASP A 46 18.03 19.65 -11.93
CA ASP A 46 19.33 19.92 -11.30
C ASP A 46 19.31 19.73 -9.77
N GLY A 47 18.26 19.08 -9.23
CA GLY A 47 18.06 18.90 -7.80
C GLY A 47 17.53 20.15 -7.07
N VAL A 48 17.21 21.21 -7.80
CA VAL A 48 16.64 22.46 -7.29
C VAL A 48 15.28 22.69 -7.95
N TRP A 49 14.27 23.05 -7.15
CA TRP A 49 12.94 23.40 -7.65
C TRP A 49 13.06 24.53 -8.68
N ALA A 50 12.64 24.24 -9.91
CA ALA A 50 12.71 25.12 -11.07
C ALA A 50 11.31 25.15 -11.70
N PRO A 51 10.40 26.03 -11.22
CA PRO A 51 9.05 26.07 -11.73
C PRO A 51 9.04 26.55 -13.19
N SER A 52 8.16 25.96 -13.99
CA SER A 52 8.05 26.30 -15.42
C SER A 52 7.35 27.65 -15.63
N SER A 53 6.57 28.10 -14.65
CA SER A 53 5.77 29.33 -14.72
C SER A 53 6.55 30.56 -14.23
N SER A 54 6.30 31.73 -14.83
CA SER A 54 7.00 32.97 -14.45
C SER A 54 6.31 33.80 -13.35
N GLY A 55 4.99 33.64 -13.16
CA GLY A 55 4.21 34.37 -12.16
C GLY A 55 4.12 33.63 -10.81
N ILE A 56 4.23 34.35 -9.69
CA ILE A 56 4.22 33.73 -8.35
C ILE A 56 2.95 32.91 -8.05
N PHE A 57 1.78 33.37 -8.52
CA PHE A 57 0.53 32.64 -8.36
C PHE A 57 0.50 31.37 -9.21
N ASP A 58 1.06 31.41 -10.42
CA ASP A 58 1.16 30.25 -11.31
C ASP A 58 2.15 29.23 -10.76
N GLN A 59 3.29 29.67 -10.23
CA GLN A 59 4.26 28.80 -9.54
C GLN A 59 3.66 28.13 -8.30
N PHE A 60 2.84 28.86 -7.54
CA PHE A 60 2.11 28.28 -6.41
C PHE A 60 1.08 27.24 -6.89
N GLY A 61 0.34 27.53 -7.97
CA GLY A 61 -0.58 26.59 -8.60
C GLY A 61 0.12 25.32 -9.09
N GLU A 62 1.26 25.47 -9.77
CA GLU A 62 2.13 24.37 -10.22
C GLU A 62 2.57 23.50 -9.04
N SER A 63 3.02 24.12 -7.94
CA SER A 63 3.41 23.41 -6.72
C SER A 63 2.25 22.60 -6.13
N MET A 64 1.05 23.17 -6.10
CA MET A 64 -0.14 22.49 -5.60
C MET A 64 -0.55 21.28 -6.47
N LEU A 65 -0.38 21.38 -7.78
CA LEU A 65 -0.63 20.26 -8.70
C LEU A 65 0.36 19.11 -8.45
N VAL A 66 1.65 19.41 -8.33
CA VAL A 66 2.70 18.41 -8.02
C VAL A 66 2.41 17.71 -6.69
N ILE A 67 2.06 18.47 -5.64
CA ILE A 67 1.68 17.91 -4.34
C ILE A 67 0.47 16.97 -4.48
N ALA A 68 -0.54 17.36 -5.26
CA ALA A 68 -1.71 16.54 -5.49
C ALA A 68 -1.36 15.23 -6.21
N ASP A 69 -0.47 15.28 -7.21
CA ASP A 69 -0.01 14.09 -7.94
C ASP A 69 0.74 13.10 -7.06
N ILE A 70 1.71 13.58 -6.28
CA ILE A 70 2.44 12.76 -5.30
C ILE A 70 1.44 12.15 -4.30
N SER A 71 0.51 12.96 -3.80
CA SER A 71 -0.50 12.51 -2.83
C SER A 71 -1.40 11.42 -3.41
N ARG A 72 -1.83 11.54 -4.68
CA ARG A 72 -2.62 10.52 -5.37
C ARG A 72 -1.84 9.22 -5.49
N SER A 73 -0.59 9.27 -5.94
CA SER A 73 0.28 8.09 -6.09
C SER A 73 0.50 7.39 -4.75
N LEU A 74 0.81 8.16 -3.70
CA LEU A 74 1.00 7.64 -2.35
C LEU A 74 -0.27 7.00 -1.77
N ASN A 75 -1.44 7.62 -1.97
CA ASN A 75 -2.71 7.07 -1.51
C ASN A 75 -3.09 5.79 -2.26
N LYS A 76 -2.78 5.71 -3.56
CA LYS A 76 -2.94 4.48 -4.35
C LYS A 76 -2.07 3.34 -3.78
N ALA A 77 -0.80 3.61 -3.54
CA ALA A 77 0.12 2.63 -2.94
C ALA A 77 -0.35 2.16 -1.56
N ARG A 78 -0.73 3.10 -0.67
CA ARG A 78 -1.29 2.78 0.66
C ARG A 78 -2.58 1.96 0.57
N GLY A 79 -3.49 2.32 -0.34
CA GLY A 79 -4.71 1.56 -0.58
C GLY A 79 -4.42 0.14 -1.02
N GLY A 80 -3.48 -0.05 -1.95
CA GLY A 80 -3.03 -1.37 -2.39
C GLY A 80 -2.41 -2.20 -1.26
N MET A 81 -1.49 -1.62 -0.47
CA MET A 81 -0.89 -2.30 0.69
C MET A 81 -1.92 -2.72 1.74
N ARG A 82 -2.96 -1.90 1.97
CA ARG A 82 -4.07 -2.28 2.86
C ARG A 82 -4.86 -3.47 2.32
N ARG A 83 -5.11 -3.53 1.01
CA ARG A 83 -5.79 -4.67 0.36
C ARG A 83 -4.95 -5.94 0.45
N ILE A 84 -3.65 -5.86 0.15
CA ILE A 84 -2.70 -6.98 0.32
C ILE A 84 -2.74 -7.51 1.76
N SER A 85 -2.64 -6.62 2.74
CA SER A 85 -2.72 -7.00 4.16
C SER A 85 -4.10 -7.53 4.58
N GLY A 86 -5.17 -7.10 3.90
CA GLY A 86 -6.53 -7.59 4.10
C GLY A 86 -6.66 -9.05 3.64
N ARG A 87 -6.17 -9.36 2.43
CA ARG A 87 -6.17 -10.73 1.89
C ARG A 87 -5.34 -11.68 2.75
N ALA A 88 -4.18 -11.26 3.24
CA ALA A 88 -3.37 -12.08 4.15
C ALA A 88 -4.11 -12.40 5.47
N ARG A 89 -4.84 -11.43 6.03
CA ARG A 89 -5.69 -11.66 7.21
C ARG A 89 -6.85 -12.61 6.94
N GLU A 90 -7.48 -12.49 5.77
CA GLU A 90 -8.56 -13.39 5.35
C GLU A 90 -8.07 -14.85 5.28
N ARG A 91 -6.93 -15.09 4.63
CA ARG A 91 -6.32 -16.44 4.57
C ARG A 91 -5.97 -16.98 5.96
N LEU A 92 -5.47 -16.12 6.85
CA LEU A 92 -5.23 -16.51 8.24
C LEU A 92 -6.52 -16.98 8.94
N TYR A 93 -7.60 -16.22 8.81
CA TYR A 93 -8.88 -16.58 9.42
C TYR A 93 -9.49 -17.84 8.82
N ASP A 94 -9.37 -18.03 7.51
CA ASP A 94 -9.83 -19.25 6.84
C ASP A 94 -9.07 -20.47 7.33
N ARG A 95 -7.73 -20.38 7.44
CA ARG A 95 -6.89 -21.43 8.01
C ARG A 95 -7.31 -21.76 9.44
N ALA A 96 -7.50 -20.74 10.28
CA ALA A 96 -7.94 -20.92 11.67
C ALA A 96 -9.34 -21.57 11.77
N ALA A 97 -10.25 -21.25 10.85
CA ALA A 97 -11.59 -21.84 10.80
C ALA A 97 -11.54 -23.34 10.44
N THR A 98 -10.70 -23.73 9.49
CA THR A 98 -10.49 -25.13 9.10
C THR A 98 -9.94 -25.97 10.25
N TYR A 99 -8.95 -25.46 10.99
CA TYR A 99 -8.41 -26.15 12.17
C TYR A 99 -9.43 -26.28 13.32
N ARG A 100 -10.44 -25.41 13.38
CA ARG A 100 -11.46 -25.41 14.43
C ARG A 100 -12.62 -26.38 14.15
N ASN A 101 -12.79 -26.84 12.92
CA ASN A 101 -13.78 -27.86 12.56
C ASN A 101 -13.20 -28.82 11.50
N PRO A 102 -12.49 -29.88 11.90
CA PRO A 102 -11.84 -30.81 10.97
C PRO A 102 -12.81 -31.69 10.16
N TYR A 103 -14.13 -31.54 10.33
CA TYR A 103 -15.15 -32.35 9.65
C TYR A 103 -15.93 -31.60 8.56
N ARG A 104 -15.53 -30.38 8.17
CA ARG A 104 -16.24 -29.59 7.14
C ARG A 104 -15.83 -29.92 5.69
N SER A 105 -14.95 -30.90 5.47
CA SER A 105 -14.42 -31.27 4.15
C SER A 105 -15.04 -32.55 3.56
N LEU A 106 -16.22 -32.96 4.04
CA LEU A 106 -16.98 -34.09 3.50
C LEU A 106 -18.42 -33.64 3.26
N ASP A 107 -18.66 -32.95 2.14
CA ASP A 107 -19.93 -32.86 1.42
C ASP A 107 -19.65 -32.35 -0.01
#